data_AF-A0A7K2TIB8-F1
#
_entry.id   AF-A0A7K2TIB8-F1
#
_cell.length_a   1.000
_cell.length_b   1.000
_cell.length_c   1.000
_cell.angle_alpha   90.00
_cell.angle_beta   90.00
_cell.angle_gamma   90.00
#
_symmetry.space_group_name_H-M   'P 1'
#
loop_
_entity.id
_entity.type
_entity.pdbx_description
1 polymer ?
#
loop_
_entity_poly.entity_id
_entity_poly.type
_entity_poly.pdbx_seq_one_letter_code
_entity_poly.pdbx_strand_id
1 'polypeptide(L)'
;MTDTPPRDDQAHTDLRTLTTAYVNAVQARLREIPDPIAREYAARLVQEELLPDVVKQTKPVRAEAVSILKEGRTLKEVGSLTGLSIARVDQLLKGK
;
A
#
# COMPACT_ATOMS: atom_id res chain seq x y z
N MET A 1 -5.92 26.83 -19.20
CA MET A 1 -5.13 25.60 -19.05
C MET A 1 -5.49 25.00 -17.69
N THR A 2 -6.42 24.06 -17.67
CA THR A 2 -6.76 23.30 -16.47
C THR A 2 -6.14 21.92 -16.62
N ASP A 3 -4.88 21.78 -16.22
CA ASP A 3 -4.26 20.49 -15.95
C ASP A 3 -4.87 19.95 -14.66
N THR A 4 -6.08 19.42 -14.76
CA THR A 4 -6.61 18.55 -13.71
C THR A 4 -5.98 17.19 -13.97
N PRO A 5 -5.08 16.69 -13.11
CA PRO A 5 -4.56 15.35 -13.28
C PRO A 5 -5.74 14.37 -13.33
N PRO A 6 -5.65 13.28 -14.14
CA PRO A 6 -6.64 12.22 -14.14
C PRO A 6 -7.03 11.86 -12.70
N ARG A 7 -8.32 11.64 -12.44
CA ARG A 7 -8.86 11.40 -11.08
C ARG A 7 -8.09 10.30 -10.31
N ASP A 8 -7.50 9.35 -11.04
CA ASP A 8 -6.69 8.26 -10.50
C ASP A 8 -5.29 8.72 -10.02
N ASP A 9 -4.70 9.72 -10.66
CA ASP A 9 -3.40 10.31 -10.27
C ASP A 9 -3.53 11.16 -9.01
N GLN A 10 -4.69 11.80 -8.81
CA GLN A 10 -4.98 12.53 -7.58
C GLN A 10 -5.11 11.57 -6.38
N ALA A 11 -5.82 10.45 -6.52
CA ALA A 11 -5.97 9.46 -5.45
C ALA A 11 -4.62 8.88 -5.00
N HIS A 12 -3.72 8.60 -5.94
CA HIS A 12 -2.35 8.17 -5.62
C HIS A 12 -1.53 9.27 -4.92
N THR A 13 -1.69 10.52 -5.35
CA THR A 13 -1.02 11.68 -4.74
C THR A 13 -1.50 11.93 -3.31
N ASP A 14 -2.81 11.82 -3.08
CA ASP A 14 -3.42 11.97 -1.76
C ASP A 14 -2.95 10.86 -0.82
N LEU A 15 -2.96 9.61 -1.28
CA LEU A 15 -2.45 8.47 -0.49
C LEU A 15 -0.96 8.65 -0.14
N ARG A 16 -0.15 9.14 -1.09
CA ARG A 16 1.26 9.42 -0.85
C ARG A 16 1.43 10.50 0.21
N THR A 17 0.72 11.62 0.07
CA THR A 17 0.75 12.73 1.03
C THR A 17 0.37 12.27 2.44
N LEU A 18 -0.73 11.52 2.55
CA LEU A 18 -1.19 10.96 3.81
C LEU A 18 -0.15 10.02 4.44
N THR A 19 0.41 9.10 3.64
CA THR A 19 1.41 8.14 4.12
C THR A 19 2.67 8.86 4.60
N THR A 20 3.14 9.87 3.85
CA THR A 20 4.28 10.69 4.26
C THR A 20 4.01 11.42 5.58
N ALA A 21 2.82 11.97 5.78
CA ALA A 21 2.45 12.62 7.04
C ALA A 21 2.51 11.64 8.23
N TYR A 22 1.99 10.42 8.06
CA TYR A 22 2.06 9.39 9.10
C TYR A 22 3.50 8.95 9.42
N VAL A 23 4.32 8.72 8.39
CA VAL A 23 5.74 8.35 8.59
C VAL A 23 6.49 9.45 9.34
N ASN A 24 6.25 10.72 8.99
CA ASN A 24 6.85 11.85 9.69
C ASN A 24 6.39 11.92 11.17
N ALA A 25 5.12 11.64 11.45
CA ALA A 25 4.61 11.60 12.81
C ALA A 25 5.25 10.47 13.64
N VAL A 26 5.39 9.28 13.06
CA VAL A 26 6.10 8.16 13.72
C VAL A 26 7.55 8.52 14.00
N GLN A 27 8.25 9.12 13.04
CA GLN A 27 9.64 9.55 13.22
C GLN A 27 9.77 10.61 14.32
N ALA A 28 8.86 11.59 14.38
CA ALA A 28 8.84 12.59 15.44
C ALA A 28 8.67 11.91 16.81
N ARG A 29 7.72 10.98 16.92
CA ARG A 29 7.47 10.26 18.18
C ARG A 29 8.67 9.43 18.63
N LEU A 30 9.37 8.78 17.71
CA LEU A 30 10.60 8.04 18.03
C LEU A 30 11.68 8.99 18.59
N ARG A 31 11.84 10.19 18.02
CA ARG A 31 12.82 11.17 18.51
C ARG A 31 12.52 11.72 19.90
N GLU A 32 11.25 11.73 20.30
CA GLU A 32 10.81 12.16 21.63
C GLU A 32 11.14 11.14 22.73
N ILE A 33 11.49 9.89 22.39
CA ILE A 33 11.85 8.84 23.36
C ILE A 33 13.23 9.20 23.97
N PRO A 34 13.33 9.57 25.26
CA PRO A 34 14.58 10.11 25.80
C PRO A 34 15.70 9.07 25.86
N ASP A 35 15.38 7.85 26.33
CA ASP A 35 16.34 6.76 26.44
C ASP A 35 16.73 6.23 25.05
N PRO A 36 18.03 6.27 24.67
CA PRO A 36 18.49 5.76 23.38
C PRO A 36 18.23 4.27 23.19
N ILE A 37 18.23 3.47 24.26
CA ILE A 37 17.96 2.02 24.17
C ILE A 37 16.48 1.79 23.86
N ALA A 38 15.58 2.41 24.63
CA ALA A 38 14.14 2.37 24.34
C ALA A 38 13.80 2.89 22.93
N ARG A 39 14.52 3.91 22.46
CA ARG A 39 14.35 4.46 21.11
C ARG A 39 14.74 3.48 20.02
N GLU A 40 15.84 2.77 20.19
CA GLU A 40 16.27 1.69 19.26
C GLU A 40 15.22 0.58 19.22
N TYR A 41 14.78 0.09 20.38
CA TYR A 41 13.77 -0.98 20.44
C TYR A 41 12.46 -0.56 19.79
N ALA A 42 11.99 0.66 20.02
CA ALA A 42 10.80 1.19 19.36
C ALA A 42 10.98 1.31 17.84
N ALA A 43 12.15 1.73 17.36
CA ALA A 43 12.43 1.79 15.93
C ALA A 43 12.46 0.40 15.29
N ARG A 44 13.01 -0.60 16.00
CA ARG A 44 13.03 -1.99 15.55
C ARG A 44 11.63 -2.60 15.50
N LEU A 45 10.81 -2.37 16.52
CA LEU A 45 9.39 -2.77 16.53
C LEU A 45 8.64 -2.24 15.28
N VAL A 46 8.85 -0.96 14.94
CA VAL A 46 8.25 -0.37 13.73
C VAL A 46 8.70 -1.13 12.46
N GLN A 47 9.99 -1.43 12.33
CA GLN A 47 10.55 -2.05 11.12
C GLN A 47 10.21 -3.53 10.98
N GLU A 48 10.29 -4.29 12.07
CA GLU A 48 10.24 -5.75 12.05
C GLU A 48 8.81 -6.30 12.23
N GLU A 49 7.93 -5.55 12.89
CA GLU A 49 6.58 -6.02 13.22
C GLU A 49 5.51 -5.16 12.56
N LEU A 50 5.50 -3.85 12.82
CA LEU A 50 4.38 -2.99 12.40
C LEU A 50 4.33 -2.78 10.88
N LEU A 51 5.46 -2.44 10.24
CA LEU A 51 5.48 -2.23 8.79
C LEU A 51 5.15 -3.50 7.98
N PRO A 52 5.70 -4.68 8.31
CA PRO A 52 5.28 -5.93 7.66
C PRO A 52 3.79 -6.21 7.81
N ASP A 53 3.19 -5.90 8.97
CA ASP A 53 1.76 -6.09 9.18
C ASP A 53 0.91 -5.13 8.35
N VAL A 54 1.32 -3.87 8.20
CA VAL A 54 0.68 -2.93 7.27
C VAL A 54 0.71 -3.48 5.83
N VAL A 55 1.85 -4.01 5.39
CA VAL A 55 1.96 -4.62 4.05
C VAL A 55 0.99 -5.80 3.90
N LYS A 56 0.86 -6.67 4.90
CA LYS A 56 -0.11 -7.77 4.89
C LYS A 56 -1.55 -7.26 4.78
N GLN A 57 -1.90 -6.19 5.49
CA GLN A 57 -3.24 -5.59 5.50
C GLN A 57 -3.63 -4.94 4.16
N THR A 58 -2.66 -4.56 3.31
CA THR A 58 -2.97 -4.05 1.96
C THR A 58 -3.28 -5.14 0.94
N LYS A 59 -2.93 -6.41 1.20
CA LYS A 59 -3.15 -7.52 0.26
C LYS A 59 -4.64 -7.73 -0.08
N PRO A 60 -5.58 -7.74 0.89
CA PRO A 60 -7.01 -7.88 0.61
C PRO A 60 -7.56 -6.78 -0.31
N VAL A 61 -7.14 -5.52 -0.11
CA VAL A 61 -7.57 -4.38 -0.96
C VAL A 61 -7.19 -4.62 -2.42
N ARG A 62 -5.99 -5.15 -2.67
CA ARG A 62 -5.55 -5.52 -4.03
C ARG A 62 -6.35 -6.68 -4.61
N ALA A 63 -6.61 -7.71 -3.81
CA ALA A 63 -7.38 -8.87 -4.24
C ALA A 63 -8.82 -8.49 -4.59
N GLU A 64 -9.45 -7.64 -3.77
CA GLU A 64 -10.78 -7.09 -3.98
C GLU A 64 -10.85 -6.29 -5.29
N ALA A 65 -9.94 -5.35 -5.51
CA ALA A 65 -9.89 -4.56 -6.74
C ALA A 65 -9.77 -5.45 -7.99
N VAL A 66 -8.92 -6.49 -7.94
CA VAL A 66 -8.78 -7.46 -9.03
C VAL A 66 -10.04 -8.32 -9.20
N SER A 67 -10.71 -8.70 -8.11
CA SER A 67 -11.97 -9.43 -8.13
C SER A 67 -13.07 -8.64 -8.85
N ILE A 68 -13.24 -7.36 -8.49
CA ILE A 68 -14.20 -6.45 -9.15
C ILE A 68 -13.88 -6.32 -10.64
N LEU A 69 -12.61 -6.13 -11.01
CA LEU A 69 -12.22 -6.04 -12.42
C LEU A 69 -12.49 -7.33 -13.20
N LYS A 70 -12.35 -8.48 -12.55
CA LYS A 70 -12.55 -9.82 -13.13
C LYS A 70 -14.01 -10.11 -13.46
N GLU A 71 -14.97 -9.40 -12.86
CA GLU A 71 -16.39 -9.50 -13.21
C GLU A 71 -16.60 -9.10 -14.67
N GLY A 72 -17.04 -10.05 -15.49
CA GLY A 72 -17.24 -9.85 -16.93
C GLY A 72 -15.96 -9.77 -17.78
N ARG A 73 -14.77 -10.02 -17.22
CA ARG A 73 -13.48 -10.00 -17.96
C ARG A 73 -12.70 -11.30 -17.82
N THR A 74 -11.81 -11.57 -18.75
CA THR A 74 -10.80 -12.64 -18.69
C THR A 74 -9.60 -12.21 -17.84
N LEU A 75 -8.79 -13.17 -17.39
CA LEU A 75 -7.54 -12.87 -16.67
C LEU A 75 -6.56 -12.05 -17.51
N LYS A 76 -6.55 -12.26 -18.84
CA LYS A 76 -5.71 -11.53 -19.78
C LYS A 76 -6.10 -10.06 -19.84
N GLU A 77 -7.40 -9.77 -19.96
CA GLU A 77 -7.90 -8.39 -20.01
C GLU A 77 -7.62 -7.65 -18.70
N VAL A 78 -7.84 -8.30 -17.55
CA VAL A 78 -7.49 -7.71 -16.24
C VAL A 78 -5.98 -7.47 -16.13
N GLY A 79 -5.15 -8.40 -16.59
CA GLY A 79 -3.69 -8.22 -16.63
C GLY A 79 -3.26 -7.03 -17.49
N SER A 80 -3.88 -6.87 -18.66
CA SER A 80 -3.63 -5.71 -19.54
C SER A 80 -4.05 -4.38 -18.90
N LEU A 81 -5.18 -4.34 -18.19
CA LEU A 81 -5.65 -3.12 -17.49
C LEU A 81 -4.77 -2.73 -16.30
N THR A 82 -4.28 -3.72 -15.57
CA THR A 82 -3.54 -3.51 -14.31
C THR A 82 -2.02 -3.51 -14.47
N GLY A 83 -1.51 -3.84 -15.67
CA GLY A 83 -0.09 -4.07 -15.92
C GLY A 83 0.47 -5.34 -15.24
N LEU A 84 -0.40 -6.22 -14.73
CA LEU A 84 0.00 -7.44 -14.06
C LEU A 84 0.12 -8.61 -15.05
N SER A 85 1.01 -9.56 -14.74
CA SER A 85 1.00 -10.85 -15.44
C SER A 85 -0.27 -11.64 -15.12
N ILE A 86 -0.72 -12.49 -16.06
CA ILE A 86 -1.88 -13.37 -15.87
C ILE A 86 -1.72 -14.21 -14.60
N ALA A 87 -0.53 -14.74 -14.35
CA ALA A 87 -0.22 -15.50 -13.15
C ALA A 87 -0.39 -14.69 -11.87
N ARG A 88 -0.04 -13.39 -11.89
CA ARG A 88 -0.20 -12.53 -10.72
C ARG A 88 -1.67 -12.17 -10.46
N VAL A 89 -2.46 -11.95 -11.51
CA VAL A 89 -3.91 -11.77 -11.41
C VAL A 89 -4.55 -13.02 -10.78
N ASP A 90 -4.19 -14.21 -11.25
CA ASP A 90 -4.68 -15.48 -10.71
C ASP A 90 -4.30 -15.69 -9.24
N GLN A 91 -3.06 -15.36 -8.84
CA GLN A 91 -2.63 -15.42 -7.44
C GLN A 91 -3.47 -14.50 -6.54
N LEU A 92 -3.71 -13.25 -6.97
CA LEU A 92 -4.49 -12.29 -6.19
C LEU A 92 -5.93 -12.75 -5.99
N LEU A 93 -6.57 -13.31 -7.02
CA LEU A 93 -7.92 -13.89 -6.93
C LEU A 93 -7.99 -15.10 -6.00
N LYS A 94 -6.89 -15.85 -5.86
CA LYS A 94 -6.78 -17.00 -4.95
C LYS A 94 -6.37 -16.61 -3.53
N GLY A 95 -6.18 -15.32 -3.25
CA GLY A 95 -5.70 -14.83 -1.95
C GLY A 95 -4.24 -15.21 -1.65
N LYS A 96 -3.41 -15.40 -2.69
CA LYS A 96 -2.01 -15.83 -2.59
C LYS A 96 -0.99 -14.70 -2.79
#